data_AF-A0A966TU49-F1
#
_entry.id   AF-A0A966TU49-F1
#
_cell.length_a   1.000
_cell.length_b   1.000
_cell.length_c   1.000
_cell.angle_alpha   90.00
_cell.angle_beta   90.00
_cell.angle_gamma   90.00
#
_symmetry.space_group_name_H-M   'P 1'
#
loop_
_entity.id
_entity.type
_entity.pdbx_description
1 polymer ?
#
loop_
_entity_poly.entity_id
_entity_poly.type
_entity_poly.pdbx_seq_one_letter_code
_entity_poly.pdbx_strand_id
1 'polypeptide(L)'
;EYGQSEFDNDLFPLVATGLSQPADFEDYVDADWDINYNFSTFMALALARELQEEQGLSEARAFEVILKDFQAAKLTEPDWKIAFAETFSMSPEEFYATLDQYPTVASDQDWFEGDVLDVPSLMPSKDLTFTDVLSASAS
;
A
#
# COMPACT_ATOMS: atom_id res chain seq x y z
N GLU A 1 0.12 -6.04 -22.43
CA GLU A 1 1.43 -6.00 -23.10
C GLU A 1 2.51 -6.41 -22.11
N TYR A 2 3.62 -7.02 -22.56
CA TYR A 2 4.75 -7.28 -21.66
C TYR A 2 5.66 -6.05 -21.64
N GLY A 3 6.09 -5.60 -20.46
CA GLY A 3 7.03 -4.48 -20.30
C GLY A 3 6.41 -3.13 -19.92
N GLN A 4 5.14 -3.09 -19.51
CA GLN A 4 4.55 -1.92 -18.84
C GLN A 4 4.50 -2.19 -17.34
N SER A 5 4.88 -1.19 -16.55
CA SER A 5 4.75 -1.19 -15.10
C SER A 5 3.54 -0.35 -14.72
N GLU A 6 2.67 -0.85 -13.85
CA GLU A 6 1.56 -0.06 -13.30
C GLU A 6 2.07 1.16 -12.51
N PHE A 7 3.31 1.09 -11.98
CA PHE A 7 3.95 2.23 -11.32
C PHE A 7 4.37 3.35 -12.29
N ASP A 8 4.45 3.09 -13.60
CA ASP A 8 4.68 4.16 -14.58
C ASP A 8 3.39 4.93 -14.92
N ASN A 9 2.23 4.47 -14.43
CA ASN A 9 0.92 5.07 -14.67
C ASN A 9 0.19 5.44 -13.35
N ASP A 10 0.93 5.65 -12.26
CA ASP A 10 0.39 6.01 -10.94
C ASP A 10 -0.65 5.04 -10.36
N LEU A 11 -0.55 3.76 -10.75
CA LEU A 11 -1.58 2.73 -10.60
C LEU A 11 -2.82 3.00 -11.49
N PHE A 12 -3.48 1.94 -11.94
CA PHE A 12 -4.81 2.06 -12.55
C PHE A 12 -5.75 2.78 -11.56
N PRO A 13 -6.75 3.55 -12.04
CA PRO A 13 -7.51 4.49 -11.22
C PRO A 13 -8.05 3.88 -9.92
N LEU A 14 -7.65 4.49 -8.80
CA LEU A 14 -8.10 4.19 -7.44
C LEU A 14 -9.33 5.04 -7.12
N VAL A 15 -10.54 4.48 -7.22
CA VAL A 15 -11.79 5.22 -7.03
C VAL A 15 -11.84 5.85 -5.63
N ALA A 16 -12.00 7.18 -5.54
CA ALA A 16 -11.90 7.93 -4.29
C ALA A 16 -12.82 7.42 -3.16
N THR A 17 -14.00 6.91 -3.51
CA THR A 17 -14.96 6.36 -2.54
C THR A 17 -14.44 5.13 -1.80
N GLY A 18 -13.39 4.46 -2.32
CA GLY A 18 -12.79 3.31 -1.67
C GLY A 18 -12.16 3.62 -0.31
N LEU A 19 -11.80 4.88 -0.04
CA LEU A 19 -11.30 5.28 1.29
C LEU A 19 -12.40 5.56 2.32
N SER A 20 -13.68 5.55 1.92
CA SER A 20 -14.77 5.88 2.85
C SER A 20 -14.95 4.85 3.97
N GLN A 21 -14.55 3.60 3.73
CA GLN A 21 -14.58 2.50 4.70
C GLN A 21 -13.36 1.58 4.52
N PRO A 22 -12.14 1.99 4.91
CA PRO A 22 -10.92 1.22 4.63
C PRO A 22 -10.90 -0.16 5.30
N ALA A 23 -11.67 -0.36 6.37
CA ALA A 23 -11.85 -1.67 6.99
C ALA A 23 -12.48 -2.69 6.02
N ASP A 24 -13.18 -2.26 4.97
CA ASP A 24 -13.73 -3.15 3.95
C ASP A 24 -12.62 -3.84 3.14
N PHE A 25 -11.39 -3.33 3.16
CA PHE A 25 -10.22 -4.00 2.57
C PHE A 25 -9.70 -5.20 3.38
N GLU A 26 -10.15 -5.36 4.63
CA GLU A 26 -9.78 -6.52 5.46
C GLU A 26 -10.45 -7.82 4.98
N ASP A 27 -11.61 -7.68 4.33
CA ASP A 27 -12.43 -8.79 3.85
C ASP A 27 -12.35 -8.93 2.33
N TYR A 28 -12.49 -10.15 1.82
CA TYR A 28 -12.71 -10.37 0.39
C TYR A 28 -14.14 -9.93 0.05
N VAL A 29 -14.29 -8.67 -0.36
CA VAL A 29 -15.54 -8.14 -0.90
C VAL A 29 -15.44 -8.18 -2.42
N ASP A 30 -16.36 -8.89 -3.07
CA ASP A 30 -16.54 -8.82 -4.53
C ASP A 30 -17.15 -7.46 -4.87
N ALA A 31 -16.28 -6.47 -4.95
CA ALA A 31 -16.61 -5.07 -5.06
C ALA A 31 -16.21 -4.57 -6.45
N ASP A 32 -17.18 -4.06 -7.22
CA ASP A 32 -16.97 -3.51 -8.56
C ASP A 32 -15.94 -2.36 -8.63
N TRP A 33 -15.48 -1.86 -7.47
CA TRP A 33 -14.50 -0.78 -7.30
C TRP A 33 -13.07 -1.28 -7.00
N ASP A 34 -12.86 -2.57 -6.68
CA ASP A 34 -11.52 -3.19 -6.60
C ASP A 34 -11.12 -3.81 -7.94
N ILE A 35 -11.14 -2.98 -8.99
CA ILE A 35 -10.67 -3.38 -10.31
C ILE A 35 -9.15 -3.57 -10.22
N ASN A 36 -8.70 -4.82 -10.35
CA ASN A 36 -7.30 -5.24 -10.54
C ASN A 36 -6.35 -5.15 -9.33
N TYR A 37 -6.81 -5.28 -8.08
CA TYR A 37 -5.93 -5.29 -6.88
C TYR A 37 -5.13 -3.99 -6.64
N ASN A 38 -5.52 -2.89 -7.29
CA ASN A 38 -4.81 -1.61 -7.16
C ASN A 38 -4.90 -1.05 -5.75
N PHE A 39 -6.02 -1.27 -5.05
CA PHE A 39 -6.16 -0.87 -3.66
C PHE A 39 -5.20 -1.62 -2.75
N SER A 40 -5.01 -2.94 -2.94
CA SER A 40 -4.00 -3.70 -2.19
C SER A 40 -2.59 -3.14 -2.42
N THR A 41 -2.28 -2.75 -3.66
CA THR A 41 -0.99 -2.13 -4.00
C THR A 41 -0.84 -0.76 -3.35
N PHE A 42 -1.86 0.10 -3.46
CA PHE A 42 -1.92 1.40 -2.81
C PHE A 42 -1.71 1.27 -1.29
N MET A 43 -2.39 0.34 -0.62
CA MET A 43 -2.25 0.12 0.82
C MET A 43 -0.83 -0.29 1.20
N ALA A 44 -0.17 -1.15 0.42
CA ALA A 44 1.21 -1.51 0.66
C ALA A 44 2.19 -0.34 0.45
N LEU A 45 1.97 0.49 -0.57
CA LEU A 45 2.79 1.69 -0.82
C LEU A 45 2.57 2.77 0.24
N ALA A 46 1.32 3.01 0.64
CA ALA A 46 0.97 3.95 1.70
C ALA A 46 1.59 3.53 3.04
N LEU A 47 1.53 2.23 3.38
CA LEU A 47 2.20 1.70 4.58
C LEU A 47 3.71 1.87 4.49
N ALA A 48 4.33 1.58 3.33
CA ALA A 48 5.76 1.78 3.15
C ALA A 48 6.16 3.26 3.28
N ARG A 49 5.32 4.19 2.83
CA ARG A 49 5.51 5.64 3.00
C ARG A 49 5.42 6.03 4.48
N GLU A 50 4.40 5.56 5.19
CA GLU A 50 4.21 5.80 6.63
C GLU A 50 5.45 5.34 7.43
N LEU A 51 5.95 4.14 7.15
CA LEU A 51 7.16 3.61 7.82
C LEU A 51 8.42 4.43 7.53
N GLN A 52 8.53 5.04 6.35
CA GLN A 52 9.65 5.93 6.03
C GLN A 52 9.52 7.27 6.78
N GLU A 53 8.33 7.84 6.85
CA GLU A 53 8.10 9.17 7.43
C GLU A 53 8.10 9.15 8.96
N GLU A 54 7.38 8.22 9.58
CA GLU A 54 7.21 8.17 11.03
C GLU A 54 8.33 7.40 11.74
N GLN A 55 8.95 6.42 11.08
CA GLN A 55 9.99 5.57 11.69
C GLN A 55 11.38 5.79 11.09
N GLY A 56 11.50 6.62 10.05
CA GLY A 56 12.78 6.91 9.40
C GLY A 56 13.41 5.69 8.72
N LEU A 57 12.62 4.67 8.37
CA LEU A 57 13.13 3.52 7.64
C LEU A 57 13.59 3.93 6.24
N SER A 58 14.59 3.24 5.70
CA SER A 58 14.84 3.32 4.26
C SER A 58 13.69 2.67 3.49
N GLU A 59 13.48 3.08 2.25
CA GLU A 59 12.46 2.49 1.38
C GLU A 59 12.59 0.96 1.30
N ALA A 60 13.80 0.44 1.07
CA ALA A 60 14.05 -1.00 1.01
C ALA A 60 13.69 -1.71 2.32
N ARG A 61 13.99 -1.08 3.48
CA ARG A 61 13.64 -1.65 4.79
C ARG A 61 12.15 -1.58 5.05
N ALA A 62 11.46 -0.50 4.67
CA ALA A 62 10.01 -0.39 4.79
C ALA A 62 9.30 -1.52 4.02
N PHE A 63 9.69 -1.76 2.77
CA PHE A 63 9.16 -2.89 2.00
C PHE A 63 9.57 -4.26 2.57
N GLU A 64 10.78 -4.40 3.12
CA GLU A 64 11.18 -5.66 3.76
C GLU A 64 10.27 -5.99 4.95
N VAL A 65 9.99 -5.02 5.82
CA VAL A 65 9.12 -5.23 6.99
C VAL A 65 7.74 -5.71 6.54
N ILE A 66 7.18 -5.09 5.49
CA ILE A 66 5.85 -5.45 4.94
C ILE A 66 5.83 -6.84 4.29
N LEU A 67 6.80 -7.12 3.42
CA LEU A 67 6.79 -8.31 2.57
C LEU A 67 7.39 -9.54 3.24
N LYS A 68 8.20 -9.37 4.29
CA LYS A 68 8.94 -10.45 4.96
C LYS A 68 8.63 -10.51 6.44
N ASP A 69 8.88 -9.44 7.21
CA ASP A 69 8.79 -9.51 8.66
C ASP A 69 7.34 -9.71 9.12
N PHE A 70 6.38 -8.98 8.54
CA PHE A 70 4.96 -9.16 8.84
C PHE A 70 4.45 -10.55 8.43
N GLN A 71 4.91 -11.08 7.29
CA GLN A 71 4.54 -12.44 6.88
C GLN A 71 5.07 -13.49 7.86
N ALA A 72 6.28 -13.29 8.40
CA ALA A 72 6.84 -14.15 9.43
C ALA A 72 6.09 -14.01 10.77
N ALA A 73 5.72 -12.79 11.18
CA ALA A 73 4.96 -12.54 12.41
C ALA A 73 3.60 -13.27 12.42
N LYS A 74 2.89 -13.25 11.29
CA LYS A 74 1.62 -13.99 11.12
C LYS A 74 1.75 -15.51 11.23
N LEU A 75 2.96 -16.08 11.11
CA LEU A 75 3.16 -17.52 11.33
C LEU A 75 3.18 -17.88 12.82
N THR A 76 3.45 -16.92 13.69
CA THR A 76 3.57 -17.11 15.14
C THR A 76 2.43 -16.49 15.94
N GLU A 77 1.81 -15.43 15.40
CA GLU A 77 0.65 -14.75 15.98
C GLU A 77 -0.57 -14.93 15.06
N PRO A 78 -1.58 -15.73 15.45
CA PRO A 78 -2.76 -16.00 14.63
C PRO A 78 -3.70 -14.80 14.47
N ASP A 79 -3.69 -13.83 15.39
CA ASP A 79 -4.42 -12.58 15.23
C ASP A 79 -3.57 -11.59 14.41
N TRP A 80 -3.93 -11.43 13.14
CA TRP A 80 -3.16 -10.57 12.24
C TRP A 80 -3.12 -9.11 12.69
N LYS A 81 -4.11 -8.63 13.45
CA LYS A 81 -4.12 -7.24 13.97
C LYS A 81 -3.07 -7.07 15.07
N ILE A 82 -2.89 -8.08 15.91
CA ILE A 82 -1.79 -8.11 16.90
C ILE A 82 -0.46 -8.18 16.17
N ALA A 83 -0.30 -9.11 15.21
CA ALA A 83 0.91 -9.21 14.41
C ALA A 83 1.25 -7.90 13.67
N PHE A 84 0.24 -7.19 13.18
CA PHE A 84 0.38 -5.91 12.50
C PHE A 84 0.87 -4.84 13.48
N ALA A 85 0.19 -4.70 14.62
CA ALA A 85 0.55 -3.73 15.65
C ALA A 85 1.97 -3.95 16.19
N GLU A 86 2.37 -5.19 16.42
CA GLU A 86 3.72 -5.52 16.87
C GLU A 86 4.79 -5.27 15.80
N THR A 87 4.47 -5.53 14.52
CA THR A 87 5.42 -5.38 13.42
C THR A 87 5.63 -3.92 13.03
N PHE A 88 4.54 -3.16 12.94
CA PHE A 88 4.55 -1.79 12.40
C PHE A 88 4.44 -0.72 13.49
N SER A 89 4.30 -1.10 14.76
CA SER A 89 4.15 -0.15 15.88
C SER A 89 2.96 0.81 15.74
N MET A 90 1.90 0.38 15.04
CA MET A 90 0.64 1.09 14.85
C MET A 90 -0.50 0.08 14.65
N SER A 91 -1.72 0.38 15.09
CA SER A 91 -2.88 -0.47 14.81
C SER A 91 -3.31 -0.35 13.34
N PRO A 92 -4.05 -1.34 12.78
CA PRO A 92 -4.64 -1.20 11.45
C PRO A 92 -5.53 0.03 11.33
N GLU A 93 -6.30 0.35 12.38
CA GLU A 93 -7.19 1.53 12.41
C GLU A 93 -6.41 2.85 12.43
N GLU A 94 -5.26 2.90 13.11
CA GLU A 94 -4.35 4.05 13.07
C GLU A 94 -3.79 4.23 11.65
N PHE A 95 -3.37 3.15 11.00
CA PHE A 95 -2.94 3.18 9.60
C PHE A 95 -4.07 3.64 8.65
N TYR A 96 -5.28 3.11 8.80
CA TYR A 96 -6.42 3.52 7.97
C TYR A 96 -6.75 5.00 8.09
N ALA A 97 -6.58 5.58 9.28
CA ALA A 97 -6.78 7.00 9.49
C ALA A 97 -5.77 7.88 8.73
N THR A 98 -4.60 7.35 8.35
CA THR A 98 -3.60 8.13 7.58
C THR A 98 -3.96 8.21 6.10
N LEU A 99 -4.83 7.33 5.59
CA LEU A 99 -5.20 7.29 4.17
C LEU A 99 -5.99 8.52 3.71
N ASP A 100 -6.68 9.21 4.62
CA ASP A 100 -7.42 10.44 4.32
C ASP A 100 -6.50 11.60 3.87
N GLN A 101 -5.19 11.47 4.02
CA GLN A 101 -4.21 12.46 3.58
C GLN A 101 -4.02 12.49 2.05
N TYR A 102 -4.38 11.42 1.34
CA TYR A 102 -4.15 11.34 -0.10
C TYR A 102 -5.22 12.16 -0.85
N PRO A 103 -4.80 13.12 -1.71
CA PRO A 103 -5.72 13.97 -2.43
C PRO A 103 -6.53 13.20 -3.47
N THR A 104 -7.70 13.73 -3.84
CA THR A 104 -8.53 13.23 -4.93
C THR A 104 -8.54 14.21 -6.10
N VAL A 105 -8.55 13.68 -7.32
CA VAL A 105 -8.63 14.43 -8.57
C VAL A 105 -9.65 13.79 -9.50
N ALA A 106 -10.17 14.54 -10.46
CA ALA A 106 -11.02 13.95 -11.50
C ALA A 106 -10.20 12.96 -12.35
N SER A 107 -10.76 11.80 -12.63
CA SER A 107 -10.19 10.79 -13.53
C SER A 107 -9.82 11.39 -14.89
N ASP A 108 -8.63 11.07 -15.38
CA ASP A 108 -8.16 11.41 -16.73
C ASP A 108 -8.47 10.30 -17.75
N GLN A 109 -9.11 9.22 -17.32
CA GLN A 109 -9.40 8.04 -18.13
C GLN A 109 -10.67 8.22 -18.95
N ASP A 110 -10.59 8.00 -20.26
CA ASP A 110 -11.74 8.07 -21.18
C ASP A 110 -12.87 7.06 -20.87
N TRP A 111 -12.56 6.01 -20.10
CA TRP A 111 -13.46 4.90 -19.79
C TRP A 111 -14.06 4.96 -18.38
N PHE A 112 -13.64 5.90 -17.53
CA PHE A 112 -14.13 6.05 -16.16
C PHE A 112 -14.39 7.52 -15.81
N GLU A 113 -15.62 7.82 -15.39
CA GLU A 113 -16.04 9.14 -14.91
C GLU A 113 -16.20 9.11 -13.38
N GLY A 114 -15.41 9.94 -12.68
CA GLY A 114 -15.42 10.01 -11.22
C GLY A 114 -14.11 10.59 -10.66
N ASP A 115 -14.04 10.73 -9.34
CA ASP A 115 -12.82 11.14 -8.64
C ASP A 115 -11.96 9.91 -8.30
N VAL A 116 -10.65 10.06 -8.44
CA VAL A 116 -9.62 9.06 -8.15
C VAL A 116 -8.57 9.60 -7.20
N LEU A 117 -7.84 8.74 -6.49
CA LEU A 117 -6.72 9.15 -5.66
C LEU A 117 -5.53 9.61 -6.52
N ASP A 118 -4.93 10.74 -6.16
CA ASP A 118 -3.70 11.29 -6.75
C ASP A 118 -2.50 10.87 -5.89
N VAL A 119 -1.85 9.76 -6.31
CA VAL A 119 -0.79 9.08 -5.55
C VAL A 119 0.57 8.91 -6.28
N PRO A 120 1.00 9.79 -7.21
CA PRO A 120 2.29 9.66 -7.87
C PRO A 120 3.46 9.70 -6.86
N SER A 121 3.24 10.38 -5.73
CA SER A 121 4.20 10.43 -4.62
C SER A 121 4.42 9.07 -3.96
N LEU A 122 3.56 8.07 -4.16
CA LEU A 122 3.72 6.74 -3.57
C LEU A 122 4.54 5.78 -4.42
N MET A 123 4.85 6.15 -5.67
CA MET A 123 5.54 5.23 -6.58
C MET A 123 6.94 4.90 -6.05
N PRO A 124 7.32 3.62 -6.00
CA PRO A 124 8.62 3.21 -5.48
C PRO A 124 9.76 3.72 -6.38
N SER A 125 10.95 3.86 -5.82
CA SER A 125 12.14 4.24 -6.59
C SER A 125 12.40 3.28 -7.73
N LYS A 126 12.68 3.80 -8.93
CA LYS A 126 12.96 2.98 -10.13
C LYS A 126 14.22 2.13 -10.02
N ASP A 127 15.13 2.51 -9.13
CA ASP A 127 16.37 1.79 -8.87
C ASP A 127 16.25 0.77 -7.73
N LEU A 128 15.10 0.71 -7.02
CA LEU A 128 14.87 -0.26 -5.96
C LEU A 128 14.76 -1.67 -6.56
N THR A 129 15.65 -2.56 -6.14
CA THR A 129 15.59 -3.96 -6.56
C THR A 129 14.95 -4.84 -5.51
N PHE A 130 14.37 -5.96 -5.95
CA PHE A 130 13.87 -6.98 -5.03
C PHE A 130 14.98 -7.56 -4.14
N THR A 131 16.22 -7.58 -4.61
CA THR A 131 17.37 -7.99 -3.80
C THR A 131 17.61 -7.02 -2.65
N ASP A 132 17.58 -5.71 -2.91
CA ASP A 132 17.73 -4.69 -1.86
C ASP A 132 16.68 -4.87 -0.76
N VAL A 133 15.42 -5.10 -1.15
CA VAL A 133 14.31 -5.37 -0.21
C VAL A 133 14.57 -6.62 0.62
N LEU A 134 14.94 -7.76 0.01
CA LEU A 134 15.11 -9.01 0.75
C LEU A 134 16.32 -9.04 1.70
N SER A 135 17.31 -8.16 1.49
CA SER A 135 18.54 -8.07 2.28
C SER A 135 18.68 -6.77 3.11
N ALA A 136 17.64 -5.94 3.20
CA ALA A 136 17.76 -4.62 3.85
C ALA A 136 18.17 -4.71 5.33
N SER A 137 17.65 -5.68 6.08
CA SER A 137 18.01 -5.96 7.49
C SER A 137 19.41 -6.54 7.69
N ALA A 138 20.07 -7.00 6.62
CA ALA A 138 21.42 -7.56 6.66
C ALA A 138 22.52 -6.53 6.35
N SER A 139 22.14 -5.26 6.08
CA SER A 139 23.03 -4.20 5.61
C SER A 139 23.35 -3.15 6.67
#